data_AF-A0A5Y0S2B5-F1
#
_entry.id   AF-A0A5Y0S2B5-F1
#
_cell.length_a   1.000
_cell.length_b   1.000
_cell.length_c   1.000
_cell.angle_alpha   90.00
_cell.angle_beta   90.00
_cell.angle_gamma   90.00
#
_symmetry.space_group_name_H-M   'P 1'
#
loop_
_entity.id
_entity.type
_entity.pdbx_description
1 polymer ?
#
loop_
_entity_poly.entity_id
_entity_poly.type
_entity_poly.pdbx_seq_one_letter_code
_entity_poly.pdbx_strand_id
1 'polypeptide(L)'
;MSNDISEAIEGLEQLSIRTMTNQPLVAKAALELARALRKHQKRTQEREDGFLALIDSYDWQRQRLREAAEKVIAWNRQAAKDQYGDANKAETYACVRELRDAIKFCKQKETSND
;
A
#
# COMPACT_ATOMS: atom_id res chain seq x y z
N MET A 1 13.77 -5.06 -12.46
CA MET A 1 12.57 -5.76 -12.96
C MET A 1 11.81 -4.96 -14.02
N SER A 2 11.38 -3.71 -13.79
CA SER A 2 10.62 -2.94 -14.80
C SER A 2 11.46 -2.54 -16.04
N ASN A 3 12.76 -2.26 -15.86
CA ASN A 3 13.66 -1.95 -16.98
C ASN A 3 13.92 -3.13 -17.91
N ASP A 4 14.17 -4.32 -17.35
CA ASP A 4 14.59 -5.51 -18.12
C ASP A 4 13.51 -5.98 -19.12
N ILE A 5 12.23 -5.80 -18.75
CA ILE A 5 11.09 -6.17 -19.60
C ILE A 5 10.85 -5.13 -20.70
N SER A 6 11.01 -3.84 -20.38
CA SER A 6 10.90 -2.76 -21.37
C SER A 6 11.97 -2.87 -22.44
N GLU A 7 13.23 -3.15 -22.06
CA GLU A 7 14.34 -3.39 -23.00
C GLU A 7 14.08 -4.62 -23.88
N ALA A 8 13.52 -5.70 -23.33
CA ALA A 8 13.16 -6.89 -24.09
C ALA A 8 12.04 -6.63 -25.12
N ILE A 9 11.05 -5.80 -24.77
CA ILE A 9 9.97 -5.40 -25.67
C ILE A 9 10.53 -4.55 -26.82
N GLU A 10 11.37 -3.55 -26.53
CA GLU A 10 12.02 -2.73 -27.54
C GLU A 10 12.89 -3.57 -28.48
N GLY A 11 13.64 -4.54 -27.95
CA GLY A 11 14.44 -5.48 -28.72
C GLY A 11 13.60 -6.31 -29.70
N LEU A 12 12.42 -6.79 -29.28
CA LEU A 12 11.50 -7.55 -30.14
C LEU A 12 10.89 -6.70 -31.25
N GLU A 13 10.61 -5.42 -31.00
CA GLU A 13 10.10 -4.51 -32.02
C GLU A 13 11.15 -4.18 -33.07
N GLN A 14 12.39 -3.93 -32.65
CA GLN A 14 13.51 -3.73 -33.57
C GLN A 14 13.80 -4.98 -34.41
N LEU A 15 13.70 -6.17 -33.80
CA LEU A 15 13.83 -7.45 -34.51
C LEU A 15 12.71 -7.62 -35.57
N SER A 16 11.47 -7.27 -35.22
CA SER A 16 10.34 -7.30 -36.15
C SER A 16 10.60 -6.41 -37.37
N ILE A 17 10.98 -5.14 -37.14
CA ILE A 17 11.29 -4.18 -38.22
C ILE A 17 12.37 -4.73 -39.15
N ARG A 18 13.43 -5.33 -38.59
CA ARG A 18 14.57 -5.84 -39.35
C ARG A 18 14.27 -7.10 -40.17
N THR A 19 13.26 -7.89 -39.78
CA THR A 19 12.94 -9.18 -40.40
C THR A 19 11.76 -9.14 -41.37
N MET A 20 11.06 -8.00 -41.49
CA MET A 20 9.86 -7.83 -42.34
C MET A 20 10.06 -8.19 -43.81
N THR A 21 11.28 -8.07 -44.35
CA THR A 21 11.56 -8.30 -45.78
C THR A 21 11.86 -9.76 -46.12
N ASN A 22 12.46 -10.54 -45.20
CA ASN A 22 12.92 -11.90 -45.48
C ASN A 22 12.09 -12.99 -44.76
N GLN A 23 11.41 -12.67 -43.66
CA GLN A 23 10.60 -13.62 -42.88
C GLN A 23 9.36 -12.93 -42.29
N PRO A 24 8.35 -12.59 -43.11
CA PRO A 24 7.19 -11.80 -42.69
C PRO A 24 6.34 -12.48 -41.60
N LEU A 25 6.29 -13.82 -41.59
CA LEU A 25 5.61 -14.58 -40.54
C LEU A 25 6.30 -14.42 -39.17
N VAL A 26 7.64 -14.38 -39.15
CA VAL A 26 8.43 -14.20 -37.92
C VAL A 26 8.30 -12.77 -37.40
N ALA A 27 8.36 -11.78 -38.30
CA ALA A 27 8.12 -10.38 -37.95
C ALA A 27 6.72 -10.17 -37.33
N LYS A 28 5.68 -10.77 -37.94
CA LYS A 28 4.32 -10.71 -37.40
C LYS A 28 4.22 -11.35 -36.01
N ALA A 29 4.83 -12.51 -35.80
CA ALA A 29 4.84 -13.18 -34.50
C ALA A 29 5.57 -12.36 -33.42
N ALA A 30 6.71 -11.75 -33.76
CA ALA A 30 7.47 -10.88 -32.86
C ALA A 30 6.65 -9.64 -32.45
N LEU A 31 5.93 -9.03 -33.39
CA LEU A 31 5.07 -7.88 -33.11
C LEU A 31 3.88 -8.24 -32.18
N GLU A 32 3.24 -9.39 -32.42
CA GLU A 32 2.15 -9.87 -31.55
C GLU A 32 2.65 -10.20 -30.14
N LEU A 33 3.84 -10.80 -30.02
CA LEU A 33 4.47 -11.05 -28.71
C LEU A 33 4.79 -9.75 -27.98
N ALA A 34 5.38 -8.76 -28.65
CA ALA A 34 5.69 -7.46 -28.06
C ALA A 34 4.41 -6.76 -27.55
N ARG A 35 3.31 -6.82 -28.32
CA ARG A 35 2.00 -6.30 -27.89
C ARG A 35 1.45 -7.03 -26.67
N ALA A 36 1.54 -8.36 -26.65
CA ALA A 36 1.08 -9.17 -25.54
C ALA A 36 1.86 -8.86 -24.25
N LEU A 37 3.18 -8.73 -24.35
CA LEU A 37 4.07 -8.37 -23.24
C LEU A 37 3.78 -6.96 -22.72
N ARG A 38 3.58 -5.96 -23.58
CA ARG A 38 3.15 -4.61 -23.16
C ARG A 38 1.83 -4.63 -22.41
N LYS A 39 0.84 -5.38 -22.91
CA LYS A 39 -0.45 -5.52 -22.25
C LYS A 39 -0.33 -6.23 -20.90
N HIS A 40 0.60 -7.17 -20.76
CA HIS A 40 0.88 -7.79 -19.48
C HIS A 40 1.56 -6.80 -18.52
N GLN A 41 2.62 -6.12 -18.95
CA GLN A 41 3.34 -5.12 -18.16
C GLN A 41 2.40 -4.01 -17.66
N LYS A 42 1.55 -3.47 -18.54
CA LYS A 42 0.57 -2.45 -18.14
C LYS A 42 -0.37 -2.95 -17.04
N ARG A 43 -0.88 -4.19 -17.15
CA ARG A 43 -1.75 -4.79 -16.12
C ARG A 43 -1.01 -5.03 -14.81
N THR A 44 0.27 -5.38 -14.86
CA THR A 44 1.08 -5.53 -13.66
C THR A 44 1.31 -4.17 -12.99
N GLN A 45 1.65 -3.14 -13.77
CA GLN A 45 1.82 -1.78 -13.26
C GLN A 45 0.54 -1.25 -12.61
N GLU A 46 -0.61 -1.39 -13.29
CA GLU A 46 -1.91 -0.99 -12.74
C GLU A 46 -2.25 -1.72 -11.42
N ARG A 47 -1.82 -2.98 -11.27
CA ARG A 47 -1.99 -3.72 -10.01
C ARG A 47 -1.05 -3.20 -8.93
N GLU A 48 0.21 -2.95 -9.25
CA GLU A 48 1.20 -2.40 -8.32
C GLU A 48 0.76 -1.01 -7.81
N ASP A 49 0.36 -0.12 -8.72
CA ASP A 49 -0.18 1.19 -8.39
C ASP A 49 -1.43 1.07 -7.50
N GLY A 50 -2.31 0.10 -7.82
CA GLY A 50 -3.48 -0.22 -7.00
C GLY A 50 -3.13 -0.71 -5.59
N PHE A 51 -2.09 -1.53 -5.45
CA PHE A 51 -1.62 -1.97 -4.14
C PHE A 51 -1.01 -0.83 -3.33
N LEU A 52 -0.21 0.03 -3.95
CA LEU A 52 0.36 1.21 -3.31
C LEU A 52 -0.74 2.15 -2.80
N ALA A 53 -1.72 2.46 -3.66
CA ALA A 53 -2.86 3.29 -3.27
C ALA A 53 -3.67 2.68 -2.10
N LEU A 54 -3.81 1.35 -2.06
CA LEU A 54 -4.48 0.65 -0.96
C LEU A 54 -3.68 0.75 0.35
N ILE A 55 -2.36 0.57 0.28
CA ILE A 55 -1.46 0.71 1.44
C ILE A 55 -1.54 2.13 2.00
N ASP A 56 -1.43 3.15 1.14
CA ASP A 56 -1.51 4.56 1.54
C ASP A 56 -2.86 4.87 2.22
N SER A 57 -3.97 4.36 1.66
CA SER A 57 -5.29 4.52 2.25
C SER A 57 -5.38 3.88 3.63
N TYR A 58 -4.85 2.66 3.77
CA TYR A 58 -4.84 1.94 5.03
C TYR A 58 -4.00 2.65 6.10
N ASP A 59 -2.81 3.14 5.72
CA ASP A 59 -1.92 3.90 6.60
C ASP A 59 -2.58 5.19 7.08
N TRP A 60 -3.22 5.94 6.17
CA TRP A 60 -3.96 7.15 6.54
C TRP A 60 -5.11 6.84 7.51
N GLN A 61 -5.90 5.79 7.27
CA GLN A 61 -6.98 5.38 8.15
C GLN A 61 -6.46 4.96 9.53
N ARG A 62 -5.36 4.18 9.57
CA ARG A 62 -4.71 3.75 10.82
C ARG A 62 -4.27 4.96 11.64
N GLN A 63 -3.58 5.91 11.01
CA GLN A 63 -3.11 7.12 11.68
C GLN A 63 -4.27 7.94 12.25
N ARG A 64 -5.34 8.14 11.47
CA ARG A 64 -6.51 8.90 11.91
C ARG A 64 -7.25 8.22 13.06
N LEU A 65 -7.38 6.89 13.04
CA LEU A 65 -7.99 6.14 14.13
C LEU A 65 -7.14 6.18 15.41
N ARG A 66 -5.81 6.12 15.28
CA ARG A 66 -4.88 6.29 16.41
C ARG A 66 -5.03 7.65 17.07
N GLU A 67 -5.04 8.73 16.28
CA GLU A 67 -5.25 10.09 16.80
C GLU A 67 -6.61 10.24 17.48
N ALA A 68 -7.66 9.64 16.92
CA ALA A 68 -8.98 9.64 17.55
C ALA A 68 -8.98 8.89 18.89
N ALA A 69 -8.33 7.73 18.96
CA ALA A 69 -8.18 6.95 20.19
C ALA A 69 -7.45 7.74 21.28
N GLU A 70 -6.33 8.40 20.93
CA GLU A 70 -5.57 9.25 21.86
C GLU A 70 -6.41 10.41 22.40
N LYS A 71 -7.23 11.06 21.55
CA LYS A 71 -8.16 12.12 21.96
C LYS A 71 -9.23 11.59 22.91
N VAL A 72 -9.85 10.45 22.60
CA VAL A 72 -10.87 9.84 23.46
C VAL A 72 -10.30 9.50 24.84
N ILE A 73 -9.07 8.95 24.90
CA ILE A 73 -8.39 8.70 26.17
C ILE A 73 -8.18 10.03 26.93
N ALA A 74 -7.69 11.07 26.27
CA ALA A 74 -7.47 12.38 26.88
C ALA A 74 -8.77 12.99 27.44
N TRP A 75 -9.87 12.91 26.69
CA TRP A 75 -11.18 13.39 27.14
C TRP A 75 -11.69 12.62 28.35
N ASN A 76 -11.55 11.29 28.37
CA ASN A 76 -11.94 10.49 29.53
C ASN A 76 -11.10 10.80 30.77
N ARG A 77 -9.78 11.03 30.58
CA ARG A 77 -8.90 11.48 31.67
C ARG A 77 -9.31 12.84 32.22
N GLN A 78 -9.66 13.79 31.35
CA GLN A 78 -10.16 15.10 31.78
C GLN A 78 -11.50 14.96 32.53
N ALA A 79 -12.46 14.20 31.99
CA ALA A 79 -13.74 13.95 32.65
C ALA A 79 -13.57 13.29 34.03
N ALA A 80 -12.65 12.33 34.17
CA ALA A 80 -12.35 11.71 35.46
C ALA A 80 -11.73 12.70 36.46
N LYS A 81 -10.85 13.60 35.99
CA LYS A 81 -10.30 14.68 36.80
C LYS A 81 -11.39 15.64 37.27
N ASP A 82 -12.30 16.02 36.39
CA ASP A 82 -13.39 16.95 36.70
C ASP A 82 -14.39 16.34 37.68
N GLN A 83 -14.70 15.06 37.51
CA GLN A 83 -15.68 14.35 38.35
C GLN A 83 -15.12 13.91 39.71
N TYR A 84 -13.85 13.49 39.76
CA TYR A 84 -13.29 12.82 40.92
C TYR A 84 -12.00 13.46 41.47
N GLY A 85 -11.52 14.54 40.86
CA GLY A 85 -10.24 15.16 41.20
C GLY A 85 -9.00 14.37 40.73
N ASP A 86 -9.19 13.21 40.09
CA ASP A 86 -8.09 12.32 39.68
C ASP A 86 -8.31 11.78 38.26
N ALA A 87 -7.43 12.19 37.34
CA ALA A 87 -7.44 11.75 35.95
C ALA A 87 -7.16 10.23 35.80
N ASN A 88 -6.46 9.61 36.76
CA ASN A 88 -6.10 8.20 36.67
C ASN A 88 -7.29 7.27 36.88
N LYS A 89 -8.41 7.76 37.45
CA LYS A 89 -9.64 6.97 37.50
C LYS A 89 -10.15 6.58 36.11
N ALA A 90 -9.82 7.34 35.05
CA ALA A 90 -10.16 6.97 33.68
C ALA A 90 -9.52 5.66 33.23
N GLU A 91 -8.39 5.24 33.82
CA GLU A 91 -7.76 3.96 33.48
C GLU A 91 -8.58 2.74 33.91
N THR A 92 -9.58 2.94 34.79
CA THR A 92 -10.54 1.88 35.14
C THR A 92 -11.63 1.70 34.08
N TYR A 93 -11.80 2.66 33.16
CA TYR A 93 -12.84 2.59 32.14
C TYR A 93 -12.44 1.58 31.08
N ALA A 94 -13.35 0.65 30.77
CA ALA A 94 -13.11 -0.38 29.77
C ALA A 94 -12.71 0.23 28.40
N CYS A 95 -13.36 1.32 27.99
CA CYS A 95 -13.03 2.00 26.74
C CYS A 95 -11.59 2.55 26.71
N VAL A 96 -11.08 3.10 27.82
CA VAL A 96 -9.71 3.63 27.88
C VAL A 96 -8.69 2.49 27.78
N ARG A 97 -8.94 1.37 28.47
CA ARG A 97 -8.09 0.18 28.40
C ARG A 97 -8.01 -0.39 26.99
N GLU A 98 -9.16 -0.65 26.37
CA GLU A 98 -9.22 -1.20 25.00
C GLU A 98 -8.51 -0.29 23.99
N LEU A 99 -8.69 1.03 24.10
CA LEU A 99 -8.01 1.98 23.22
C LEU A 99 -6.49 2.00 23.44
N ARG A 100 -6.02 1.88 24.69
CA ARG A 100 -4.58 1.77 24.98
C ARG A 100 -3.99 0.48 24.41
N ASP A 101 -4.69 -0.64 24.54
CA ASP A 101 -4.27 -1.93 24.00
C ASP A 101 -4.21 -1.89 22.47
N ALA A 102 -5.21 -1.28 21.81
CA ALA A 102 -5.22 -1.05 20.37
C ALA A 102 -4.02 -0.18 19.92
N ILE A 103 -3.74 0.92 20.62
CA ILE A 103 -2.58 1.78 20.32
C ILE A 103 -1.27 1.00 20.50
N LYS A 104 -1.15 0.19 21.56
CA LYS A 104 0.04 -0.64 21.81
C LYS A 104 0.25 -1.67 20.69
N PHE A 105 -0.82 -2.33 20.26
CA PHE A 105 -0.77 -3.27 19.14
C PHE A 105 -0.28 -2.61 17.85
N CYS A 106 -0.81 -1.42 17.52
CA CYS A 106 -0.37 -0.66 16.35
C CYS A 106 1.12 -0.30 16.41
N LYS A 107 1.62 0.14 17.56
CA LYS A 107 3.04 0.48 17.75
C LYS A 107 3.98 -0.73 17.61
N GLN A 108 3.59 -1.89 18.14
CA GLN A 108 4.40 -3.11 18.00
C GLN A 108 4.56 -3.51 16.54
N LYS A 109 3.52 -3.31 15.71
CA LYS A 109 3.58 -3.58 14.28
C LYS A 109 4.45 -2.59 13.51
N GLU A 110 4.51 -1.33 13.94
CA GLU A 110 5.41 -0.32 13.37
C GLU A 110 6.88 -0.71 13.57
N THR A 111 7.27 -1.20 14.75
CA THR A 111 8.67 -1.59 15.05
C THR A 111 9.07 -2.99 14.56
N SER A 112 8.13 -3.78 14.04
CA SER A 112 8.39 -5.15 13.54
C SER A 112 8.64 -5.19 12.03
N ASN A 113 8.41 -4.07 11.33
CA ASN A 113 8.59 -3.92 9.89
C ASN A 113 9.88 -3.17 9.52
N ASP A 114 10.70 -2.80 10.53
CA ASP A 114 12.09 -2.34 10.39
C ASP A 114 13.04 -3.55 10.43
#